data_AF-A0AAU3SVU3-F1
#
_entry.id   AF-A0AAU3SVU3-F1
#
_cell.length_a   1.000
_cell.length_b   1.000
_cell.length_c   1.000
_cell.angle_alpha   90.00
_cell.angle_beta   90.00
_cell.angle_gamma   90.00
#
_symmetry.space_group_name_H-M   'P 1'
#
loop_
_entity.id
_entity.type
_entity.pdbx_description
1 polymer ?
#
loop_
_entity_poly.entity_id
_entity_poly.type
_entity_poly.pdbx_seq_one_letter_code
_entity_poly.pdbx_strand_id
1 'polypeptide(L)'
;MTRWIEDSSLDAPDGHHWARPAPDDCPNCPCHTARTCQAAGWAFAHRPTHQDGTPYTEPCPCERKAEEVGPEARTVVIELDGILENVPAELHRSGFAAGRMLTEPVFAGHSAIHGDAPGPLRMGLHRPTEEDDPRHVVVDDRGERWVMGATSMRATITYRITGFWATGEAR
;
A
#
# COMPACT_ATOMS: atom_id res chain seq x y z
N MET A 1 -13.82 -6.97 19.54
CA MET A 1 -14.71 -5.82 19.30
C MET A 1 -14.20 -4.65 20.12
N THR A 2 -13.55 -3.68 19.48
CA THR A 2 -13.09 -2.48 20.18
C THR A 2 -14.31 -1.58 20.39
N ARG A 3 -14.81 -1.49 21.62
CA ARG A 3 -15.87 -0.53 21.99
C ARG A 3 -15.24 0.87 22.02
N TRP A 4 -15.68 1.73 21.13
CA TRP A 4 -15.33 3.14 21.14
C TRP A 4 -16.10 3.83 22.28
N ILE A 5 -15.48 4.81 22.92
CA ILE A 5 -16.21 5.73 23.81
C ILE A 5 -16.97 6.68 22.90
N GLU A 6 -18.28 6.48 22.80
CA GLU A 6 -19.20 7.25 21.94
C GLU A 6 -19.52 8.64 22.53
N ASP A 7 -19.24 8.86 23.81
CA ASP A 7 -19.56 10.09 24.51
C ASP A 7 -18.32 10.73 25.15
N SER A 8 -17.82 11.78 24.52
CA SER A 8 -16.69 12.59 24.99
C SER A 8 -17.07 13.62 26.06
N SER A 9 -18.31 13.61 26.56
CA SER A 9 -18.77 14.52 27.63
C SER A 9 -18.52 13.99 29.04
N LEU A 10 -18.04 12.75 29.18
CA LEU A 10 -17.66 12.17 30.47
C LEU A 10 -16.34 12.77 30.96
N ASP A 11 -16.27 13.23 32.21
CA ASP A 11 -15.01 13.67 32.83
C ASP A 11 -14.02 12.51 32.93
N ALA A 12 -12.75 12.75 32.60
CA ALA A 12 -11.72 11.73 32.80
C ALA A 12 -11.26 11.72 34.27
N PRO A 13 -10.91 10.55 34.83
CA PRO A 13 -10.47 10.46 36.22
C PRO A 13 -9.23 11.29 36.51
N ASP A 14 -9.01 11.63 37.79
CA ASP A 14 -7.79 12.26 38.31
C ASP A 14 -7.40 13.60 37.67
N GLY A 15 -8.39 14.40 37.26
CA GLY A 15 -8.15 15.73 36.67
C GLY A 15 -7.59 15.69 35.25
N HIS A 16 -7.76 14.56 34.55
CA HIS A 16 -7.36 14.39 33.16
C HIS A 16 -8.56 14.73 32.23
N HIS A 17 -8.30 14.86 30.92
CA HIS A 17 -9.35 15.00 29.91
C HIS A 17 -9.18 13.92 28.85
N TRP A 18 -10.28 13.40 28.30
CA TRP A 18 -10.22 12.50 27.15
C TRP A 18 -9.77 13.27 25.92
N ALA A 19 -8.57 12.98 25.40
CA ALA A 19 -8.05 13.55 24.17
C ALA A 19 -7.97 12.47 23.07
N ARG A 20 -8.32 12.83 21.83
CA ARG A 20 -8.00 12.00 20.64
C ARG A 20 -6.48 11.74 20.59
N PRO A 21 -6.02 10.63 19.97
CA PRO A 21 -4.60 10.27 19.88
C PRO A 21 -3.72 11.42 19.39
N ALA A 22 -2.50 11.49 19.92
CA ALA A 22 -1.61 12.65 19.93
C ALA A 22 -1.33 13.27 18.54
N PRO A 23 -1.60 14.58 18.37
CA PRO A 23 -1.25 15.38 17.20
C PRO A 23 0.25 15.67 16.96
N ASP A 24 1.18 15.25 17.82
CA ASP A 24 2.54 15.81 17.86
C ASP A 24 3.43 15.52 16.62
N ASP A 25 3.03 14.60 15.74
CA ASP A 25 3.73 14.34 14.47
C ASP A 25 3.22 15.18 13.28
N CYS A 26 2.00 15.72 13.34
CA CYS A 26 1.40 16.51 12.25
C CYS A 26 0.28 17.44 12.82
N PRO A 27 0.57 18.36 13.77
CA PRO A 27 -0.44 19.06 14.59
C PRO A 27 -1.30 20.09 13.83
N ASN A 28 -0.91 20.46 12.61
CA ASN A 28 -1.60 21.44 11.77
C ASN A 28 -2.08 20.85 10.44
N CYS A 29 -2.21 19.54 10.33
CA CYS A 29 -2.65 18.88 9.10
C CYS A 29 -4.18 18.67 9.16
N PRO A 30 -5.01 19.46 8.44
CA PRO A 30 -6.48 19.31 8.46
C PRO A 30 -6.98 18.07 7.70
N CYS A 31 -6.09 17.14 7.37
CA CYS A 31 -6.33 15.97 6.55
C CYS A 31 -5.67 14.77 7.20
N HIS A 32 -6.16 13.60 6.83
CA HIS A 32 -5.70 12.27 7.21
C HIS A 32 -6.50 11.66 8.35
N THR A 33 -7.64 11.11 7.94
CA THR A 33 -8.17 9.90 8.55
C THR A 33 -7.07 8.82 8.56
N ALA A 34 -7.19 7.83 9.46
CA ALA A 34 -6.27 6.69 9.58
C ALA A 34 -5.88 6.05 8.23
N ARG A 35 -6.79 6.09 7.24
CA ARG A 35 -6.61 5.60 5.87
C ARG A 35 -5.39 6.19 5.15
N THR A 36 -5.04 7.44 5.40
CA THR A 36 -3.93 8.07 4.67
C THR A 36 -2.60 7.96 5.42
N CYS A 37 -2.59 8.14 6.74
CA CYS A 37 -1.35 8.03 7.52
C CYS A 37 -0.92 6.59 7.81
N GLN A 38 -1.88 5.67 8.07
CA GLN A 38 -1.54 4.28 8.41
C GLN A 38 -1.52 3.36 7.19
N ALA A 39 -2.44 3.54 6.25
CA ALA A 39 -2.54 2.68 5.07
C ALA A 39 -1.88 3.27 3.82
N ALA A 40 -1.23 4.44 3.92
CA ALA A 40 -0.58 5.14 2.82
C ALA A 40 -1.48 5.37 1.59
N GLY A 41 -2.80 5.44 1.78
CA GLY A 41 -3.79 5.58 0.70
C GLY A 41 -3.88 6.98 0.08
N TRP A 42 -2.76 7.70 -0.06
CA TRP A 42 -2.68 9.08 -0.52
C TRP A 42 -3.35 9.30 -1.90
N ALA A 43 -3.20 8.33 -2.82
CA ALA A 43 -3.80 8.38 -4.15
C ALA A 43 -5.34 8.29 -4.17
N PHE A 44 -5.96 7.83 -3.08
CA PHE A 44 -7.41 7.65 -2.96
C PHE A 44 -8.05 8.61 -1.96
N ALA A 45 -7.27 9.52 -1.37
CA ALA A 45 -7.77 10.55 -0.47
C ALA A 45 -7.99 11.85 -1.25
N HIS A 46 -9.09 12.55 -0.97
CA HIS A 46 -9.24 13.92 -1.46
C HIS A 46 -8.10 14.77 -0.86
N ARG A 47 -7.41 15.54 -1.71
CA ARG A 47 -6.46 16.52 -1.20
C ARG A 47 -7.22 17.50 -0.29
N PRO A 48 -6.70 17.79 0.91
CA PRO A 48 -7.25 18.85 1.75
C PRO A 48 -7.32 20.18 1.00
N THR A 49 -8.19 21.04 1.49
CA THR A 49 -8.15 22.49 1.25
C THR A 49 -7.88 23.20 2.58
N HIS A 50 -7.33 24.40 2.53
CA HIS A 50 -7.32 25.31 3.69
C HIS A 50 -8.76 25.60 4.15
N GLN A 51 -8.93 26.19 5.34
CA GLN A 51 -10.26 26.54 5.88
C GLN A 51 -11.08 27.45 4.95
N ASP A 52 -10.41 28.24 4.11
CA ASP A 52 -11.01 29.12 3.11
C ASP A 52 -11.28 28.43 1.75
N GLY A 53 -11.04 27.13 1.64
CA GLY A 53 -11.24 26.35 0.43
C GLY A 53 -10.09 26.41 -0.58
N THR A 54 -8.99 27.13 -0.31
CA THR A 54 -7.84 27.10 -1.21
C THR A 54 -7.17 25.72 -1.23
N PRO A 55 -6.81 25.18 -2.41
CA PRO A 55 -6.08 23.93 -2.50
C PRO A 55 -4.70 24.05 -1.85
N TYR A 56 -4.27 22.99 -1.17
CA TYR A 56 -2.87 22.87 -0.76
C TYR A 56 -1.98 22.79 -2.02
N THR A 57 -1.04 23.72 -2.13
CA THR A 57 -0.06 23.78 -3.23
C THR A 57 1.24 23.05 -2.89
N GLU A 58 1.53 22.83 -1.61
CA GLU A 58 2.70 22.11 -1.13
C GLU A 58 2.33 20.72 -0.57
N PRO A 59 3.20 19.70 -0.72
CA PRO A 59 3.01 18.40 -0.08
C PRO A 59 2.93 18.55 1.44
N CYS A 60 2.07 17.77 2.09
CA CYS A 60 1.98 17.83 3.56
C CYS A 60 3.28 17.29 4.20
N PRO A 61 3.61 17.66 5.45
CA PRO A 61 4.84 17.21 6.11
C PRO A 61 4.98 15.69 6.17
N CYS A 62 3.87 14.99 6.38
CA CYS A 62 3.78 13.54 6.42
C CYS A 62 4.10 12.90 5.02
N GLU A 63 3.69 13.55 3.91
CA GLU A 63 4.04 13.15 2.53
C GLU A 63 5.52 13.42 2.23
N ARG A 64 6.04 14.60 2.59
CA ARG A 64 7.47 14.93 2.47
C ARG A 64 8.32 13.94 3.25
N LYS A 65 7.92 13.60 4.48
CA LYS A 65 8.67 12.66 5.30
C LYS A 65 8.70 11.26 4.68
N ALA A 66 7.59 10.83 4.10
CA ALA A 66 7.53 9.57 3.37
C ALA A 66 8.40 9.59 2.10
N GLU A 67 8.47 10.71 1.38
CA GLU A 67 9.41 10.90 0.26
C GLU A 67 10.88 10.86 0.71
N GLU A 68 11.23 11.49 1.83
CA GLU A 68 12.58 11.47 2.40
C GLU A 68 13.04 10.07 2.83
N VAL A 69 12.16 9.32 3.50
CA VAL A 69 12.47 7.97 4.00
C VAL A 69 12.53 6.96 2.85
N GLY A 70 11.79 7.21 1.77
CA GLY A 70 11.72 6.33 0.62
C GLY A 70 10.91 5.05 0.89
N PRO A 71 10.91 4.11 -0.08
CA PRO A 71 10.18 2.86 0.05
C PRO A 71 10.73 1.99 1.17
N GLU A 72 9.82 1.31 1.88
CA GLU A 72 10.19 0.46 3.00
C GLU A 72 10.37 -0.99 2.55
N ALA A 73 11.56 -1.56 2.77
CA ALA A 73 11.84 -2.95 2.42
C ALA A 73 10.91 -3.93 3.17
N ARG A 74 10.43 -4.92 2.43
CA ARG A 74 9.53 -6.00 2.86
C ARG A 74 9.90 -7.30 2.17
N THR A 75 9.43 -8.39 2.73
CA THR A 75 9.41 -9.70 2.06
C THR A 75 8.00 -10.24 2.11
N VAL A 76 7.50 -10.74 0.98
CA VAL A 76 6.18 -11.37 0.90
C VAL A 76 6.33 -12.80 0.40
N VAL A 77 5.61 -13.73 1.02
CA VAL A 77 5.57 -15.12 0.57
C VAL A 77 4.48 -15.25 -0.48
N ILE A 78 4.85 -15.60 -1.70
CA ILE A 78 3.94 -15.71 -2.84
C ILE A 78 3.96 -17.16 -3.36
N GLU A 79 2.77 -17.73 -3.51
CA GLU A 79 2.57 -19.03 -4.17
C GLU A 79 1.93 -18.81 -5.55
N LEU A 80 2.57 -19.31 -6.60
CA LEU A 80 2.03 -19.33 -7.96
C LEU A 80 2.28 -20.70 -8.58
N ASP A 81 1.22 -21.32 -9.12
CA ASP A 81 1.26 -22.66 -9.73
C ASP A 81 1.98 -23.72 -8.88
N GLY A 82 1.77 -23.68 -7.56
CA GLY A 82 2.37 -24.61 -6.60
C GLY A 82 3.84 -24.33 -6.24
N ILE A 83 4.42 -23.26 -6.77
CA ILE A 83 5.76 -22.78 -6.43
C ILE A 83 5.63 -21.68 -5.38
N LEU A 84 6.27 -21.87 -4.23
CA LEU A 84 6.29 -20.91 -3.12
C LEU A 84 7.65 -20.20 -3.05
N GLU A 85 7.66 -18.88 -3.12
CA GLU A 85 8.89 -18.08 -3.00
C GLU A 85 8.78 -16.91 -2.02
N ASN A 86 9.91 -16.54 -1.42
CA ASN A 86 10.06 -15.30 -0.66
C ASN A 86 10.47 -14.20 -1.63
N VAL A 87 9.57 -13.25 -1.87
CA VAL A 87 9.77 -12.18 -2.85
C VAL A 87 10.08 -10.88 -2.12
N PRO A 88 11.26 -10.27 -2.36
CA PRO A 88 11.56 -8.93 -1.87
C PRO A 88 10.60 -7.91 -2.48
N ALA A 89 10.19 -6.95 -1.69
CA ALA A 89 9.25 -5.92 -2.10
C ALA A 89 9.49 -4.60 -1.38
N GLU A 90 8.94 -3.53 -1.94
CA GLU A 90 9.03 -2.18 -1.45
C GLU A 90 7.63 -1.64 -1.18
N LEU A 91 7.35 -1.31 0.09
CA LEU A 91 6.13 -0.62 0.48
C LEU A 91 6.30 0.88 0.26
N HIS A 92 5.49 1.45 -0.64
CA HIS A 92 5.52 2.87 -0.93
C HIS A 92 4.55 3.62 -0.03
N ARG A 93 5.09 4.56 0.75
CA ARG A 93 4.28 5.43 1.61
C ARG A 93 3.90 6.77 0.96
N SER A 94 4.51 7.11 -0.18
CA SER A 94 4.29 8.36 -0.93
C SER A 94 4.45 8.15 -2.44
N GLY A 95 4.18 9.20 -3.22
CA GLY A 95 4.30 9.20 -4.68
C GLY A 95 3.20 8.41 -5.40
N PHE A 96 3.42 8.12 -6.68
CA PHE A 96 2.44 7.45 -7.55
C PHE A 96 2.00 6.06 -7.03
N ALA A 97 2.90 5.34 -6.36
CA ALA A 97 2.64 4.00 -5.83
C ALA A 97 2.18 4.01 -4.35
N ALA A 98 1.89 5.18 -3.77
CA ALA A 98 1.49 5.32 -2.37
C ALA A 98 0.39 4.32 -1.97
N GLY A 99 0.63 3.57 -0.89
CA GLY A 99 -0.32 2.59 -0.35
C GLY A 99 -0.27 1.23 -1.05
N ARG A 100 0.65 1.08 -2.01
CA ARG A 100 0.94 -0.18 -2.69
C ARG A 100 2.30 -0.70 -2.25
N MET A 101 2.44 -2.02 -2.33
CA MET A 101 3.72 -2.68 -2.25
C MET A 101 4.10 -3.16 -3.66
N LEU A 102 5.30 -2.87 -4.11
CA LEU A 102 5.82 -3.32 -5.41
C LEU A 102 6.92 -4.33 -5.16
N THR A 103 6.78 -5.52 -5.73
CA THR A 103 7.82 -6.57 -5.67
C THR A 103 9.01 -6.23 -6.56
N GLU A 104 10.13 -6.91 -6.32
CA GLU A 104 11.21 -7.03 -7.30
C GLU A 104 10.71 -7.69 -8.60
N PRO A 105 11.36 -7.43 -9.76
CA PRO A 105 10.93 -7.99 -11.01
C PRO A 105 11.35 -9.46 -11.09
N VAL A 106 10.45 -10.35 -10.68
CA VAL A 106 10.67 -11.80 -10.65
C VAL A 106 9.54 -12.59 -11.31
N PHE A 107 8.56 -11.93 -11.95
CA PHE A 107 7.37 -12.60 -12.49
C PHE A 107 7.41 -12.70 -14.01
N ALA A 108 6.94 -13.82 -14.54
CA ALA A 108 6.56 -13.95 -15.94
C ALA A 108 5.17 -13.38 -16.19
N GLY A 109 4.93 -12.93 -17.42
CA GLY A 109 3.61 -12.53 -17.81
C GLY A 109 3.37 -12.54 -19.31
N HIS A 110 2.10 -12.57 -19.66
CA HIS A 110 1.62 -12.72 -21.03
C HIS A 110 0.58 -11.66 -21.37
N SER A 111 0.70 -11.09 -22.56
CA SER A 111 -0.29 -10.21 -23.17
C SER A 111 -0.92 -10.90 -24.36
N ALA A 112 -2.26 -10.91 -24.43
CA ALA A 112 -2.98 -11.55 -25.53
C ALA A 112 -2.64 -10.93 -26.91
N ILE A 113 -2.21 -9.66 -26.94
CA ILE A 113 -1.89 -8.93 -28.17
C ILE A 113 -0.38 -8.96 -28.45
N HIS A 114 0.44 -8.85 -27.42
CA HIS A 114 1.89 -8.64 -27.55
C HIS A 114 2.74 -9.86 -27.19
N GLY A 115 2.12 -10.98 -26.82
CA GLY A 115 2.81 -12.20 -26.40
C GLY A 115 3.44 -12.07 -25.01
N ASP A 116 4.48 -12.86 -24.76
CA ASP A 116 5.17 -12.90 -23.48
C ASP A 116 5.95 -11.60 -23.20
N ALA A 117 6.03 -11.24 -21.92
CA ALA A 117 6.82 -10.10 -21.49
C ALA A 117 8.30 -10.33 -21.83
N PRO A 118 9.02 -9.34 -22.37
CA PRO A 118 10.41 -9.50 -22.79
C PRO A 118 11.41 -9.50 -21.62
N GLY A 119 10.97 -9.86 -20.41
CA GLY A 119 11.75 -9.83 -19.18
C GLY A 119 10.84 -9.83 -17.95
N PRO A 120 11.40 -10.00 -16.75
CA PRO A 120 10.61 -10.18 -15.55
C PRO A 120 9.83 -8.91 -15.19
N LEU A 121 8.65 -9.12 -14.63
CA LEU A 121 7.67 -8.12 -14.25
C LEU A 121 7.63 -7.97 -12.74
N ARG A 122 7.22 -6.79 -12.28
CA ARG A 122 6.86 -6.53 -10.88
C ARG A 122 5.37 -6.82 -10.67
N MET A 123 5.03 -7.49 -9.59
CA MET A 123 3.68 -7.56 -9.06
C MET A 123 3.44 -6.38 -8.11
N GLY A 124 2.33 -5.66 -8.32
CA GLY A 124 1.82 -4.69 -7.36
C GLY A 124 0.84 -5.36 -6.41
N LEU A 125 0.94 -5.04 -5.12
CA LEU A 125 0.06 -5.53 -4.08
C LEU A 125 -0.67 -4.38 -3.39
N HIS A 126 -1.86 -4.67 -2.87
CA HIS A 126 -2.69 -3.68 -2.18
C HIS A 126 -3.36 -4.19 -0.93
N ARG A 127 -3.86 -3.24 -0.12
CA ARG A 127 -4.61 -3.57 1.09
C ARG A 127 -5.92 -4.27 0.73
N PRO A 128 -6.24 -5.42 1.35
CA PRO A 128 -7.49 -6.12 1.11
C PRO A 128 -8.72 -5.24 1.37
N THR A 129 -9.74 -5.42 0.54
CA THR A 129 -11.10 -4.91 0.68
C THR A 129 -12.07 -6.08 0.85
N GLU A 130 -13.34 -5.79 1.12
CA GLU A 130 -14.38 -6.84 1.27
C GLU A 130 -14.69 -7.58 -0.04
N GLU A 131 -14.34 -6.98 -1.19
CA GLU A 131 -14.60 -7.54 -2.52
C GLU A 131 -13.45 -8.41 -3.04
N ASP A 132 -12.27 -8.34 -2.41
CA ASP A 132 -11.10 -9.09 -2.87
C ASP A 132 -11.23 -10.59 -2.55
N ASP A 133 -10.84 -11.42 -3.52
CA ASP A 133 -10.81 -12.88 -3.34
C ASP A 133 -9.75 -13.26 -2.29
N PRO A 134 -10.13 -13.92 -1.17
CA PRO A 134 -9.20 -14.31 -0.13
C PRO A 134 -8.06 -15.21 -0.62
N ARG A 135 -8.23 -15.93 -1.73
CA ARG A 135 -7.21 -16.80 -2.32
C ARG A 135 -6.03 -16.02 -2.91
N HIS A 136 -6.18 -14.74 -3.17
CA HIS A 136 -5.09 -13.87 -3.62
C HIS A 136 -4.44 -13.09 -2.48
N VAL A 137 -4.85 -13.33 -1.24
CA VAL A 137 -4.28 -12.66 -0.07
C VAL A 137 -3.01 -13.38 0.38
N VAL A 138 -1.93 -12.63 0.43
CA VAL A 138 -0.63 -13.02 0.96
C VAL A 138 -0.29 -12.20 2.20
N VAL A 139 0.73 -12.64 2.93
CA VAL A 139 1.18 -12.00 4.17
C VAL A 139 2.65 -11.64 4.04
N ASP A 140 3.02 -10.45 4.48
CA ASP A 140 4.42 -9.99 4.51
C ASP A 140 5.17 -10.46 5.78
N ASP A 141 6.46 -10.16 5.84
CA ASP A 141 7.37 -10.47 6.96
C ASP A 141 6.95 -9.83 8.29
N ARG A 142 6.00 -8.89 8.27
CA ARG A 142 5.44 -8.22 9.46
C ARG A 142 4.05 -8.72 9.82
N GLY A 143 3.54 -9.73 9.13
CA GLY A 143 2.20 -10.26 9.38
C GLY A 143 1.08 -9.41 8.79
N GLU A 144 1.39 -8.43 7.94
CA GLU A 144 0.37 -7.61 7.29
C GLU A 144 -0.18 -8.29 6.04
N ARG A 145 -1.49 -8.14 5.81
CA ARG A 145 -2.20 -8.76 4.68
C ARG A 145 -2.17 -7.87 3.45
N TRP A 146 -1.96 -8.51 2.29
CA TRP A 146 -1.84 -7.89 0.99
C TRP A 146 -2.53 -8.73 -0.07
N VAL A 147 -3.18 -8.11 -1.05
CA VAL A 147 -3.78 -8.79 -2.22
C VAL A 147 -2.80 -8.72 -3.38
N MET A 148 -2.53 -9.86 -4.00
CA MET A 148 -1.73 -9.94 -5.22
C MET A 148 -2.44 -9.32 -6.41
N GLY A 149 -1.75 -8.42 -7.12
CA GLY A 149 -2.20 -7.93 -8.42
C GLY A 149 -1.97 -8.96 -9.51
N ALA A 150 -3.01 -9.32 -10.26
CA ALA A 150 -2.92 -10.32 -11.34
C ALA A 150 -2.26 -9.78 -12.62
N THR A 151 -1.98 -8.48 -12.69
CA THR A 151 -1.44 -7.82 -13.88
C THR A 151 -0.29 -6.88 -13.54
N SER A 152 0.57 -6.64 -14.52
CA SER A 152 1.65 -5.65 -14.47
C SER A 152 1.67 -4.84 -15.75
N MET A 153 2.12 -3.59 -15.69
CA MET A 153 2.24 -2.72 -16.85
C MET A 153 3.71 -2.45 -17.17
N ARG A 154 4.12 -2.68 -18.42
CA ARG A 154 5.46 -2.36 -18.94
C ARG A 154 5.33 -1.65 -20.28
N ALA A 155 5.95 -0.47 -20.42
CA ALA A 155 5.92 0.32 -21.65
C ALA A 155 4.49 0.49 -22.23
N THR A 156 3.50 0.81 -21.38
CA THR A 156 2.05 0.93 -21.70
C THR A 156 1.32 -0.38 -22.05
N ILE A 157 2.03 -1.51 -22.12
CA ILE A 157 1.43 -2.82 -22.34
C ILE A 157 1.08 -3.46 -21.00
N THR A 158 -0.17 -3.93 -20.88
CA THR A 158 -0.60 -4.74 -19.74
C THR A 158 -0.34 -6.21 -19.99
N TYR A 159 0.37 -6.83 -19.07
CA TYR A 159 0.66 -8.26 -19.03
C TYR A 159 -0.07 -8.88 -17.84
N ARG A 160 -0.72 -10.03 -18.07
CA ARG A 160 -1.21 -10.88 -16.97
C ARG A 160 -0.03 -11.65 -16.40
N ILE A 161 0.12 -11.67 -15.08
CA ILE A 161 1.16 -12.48 -14.42
C ILE A 161 0.77 -13.96 -14.55
N THR A 162 1.72 -14.78 -14.99
CA THR A 162 1.50 -16.20 -15.28
C THR A 162 2.35 -17.13 -14.42
N GLY A 163 3.22 -16.61 -13.57
CA GLY A 163 4.09 -17.40 -12.70
C GLY A 163 5.39 -16.67 -12.39
N PHE A 164 6.34 -17.37 -11.80
CA PHE A 164 7.70 -16.88 -11.61
C PHE A 164 8.48 -16.86 -12.92
N TRP A 165 9.32 -15.84 -13.11
CA TRP A 165 10.23 -15.77 -14.23
C TRP A 165 11.33 -16.81 -14.04
N ALA A 166 11.30 -17.87 -14.83
CA ALA A 166 12.40 -18.82 -14.86
C ALA A 166 13.66 -18.07 -15.32
N THR A 167 14.67 -17.97 -14.47
CA THR A 167 16.03 -17.61 -14.90
C THR A 167 16.56 -18.79 -15.72
N GLY A 168 16.16 -18.86 -16.97
CA GLY A 168 16.72 -19.74 -17.99
C GLY A 168 16.99 -21.17 -17.54
N GLU A 169 15.98 -21.92 -17.11
CA GLU A 169 15.84 -23.37 -17.32
C GLU A 169 14.51 -23.84 -16.72
N ALA A 170 13.85 -24.77 -17.41
CA ALA A 170 12.61 -25.38 -16.96
C ALA A 170 12.78 -26.00 -15.57
N ARG A 171 11.84 -25.71 -14.67
CA ARG A 171 11.54 -26.57 -13.52
C ARG A 171 10.27 -27.33 -13.82
#